data_AF-A0A0P9PB48-F1
#
_entry.id   AF-A0A0P9PB48-F1
#
_cell.length_a   1.000
_cell.length_b   1.000
_cell.length_c   1.000
_cell.angle_alpha   90.00
_cell.angle_beta   90.00
_cell.angle_gamma   90.00
#
_symmetry.space_group_name_H-M   'P 1'
#
loop_
_entity.id
_entity.type
_entity.pdbx_description
1 polymer ?
#
loop_
_entity_poly.entity_id
_entity_poly.type
_entity_poly.pdbx_seq_one_letter_code
_entity_poly.pdbx_strand_id
1 'polypeptide(L)' 'MIGTSFSRNSGFTGFLQRELGAPIGSFARDGGEFSGAANVYFDNPAFRQTPPKLVIWEIPERDLQTVHEVINLRP' A
#
# COMPACT_ATOMS: atom_id res chain seq x y z
N MET A 1 -4.53 0.70 4.25
CA MET A 1 -3.36 1.49 3.82
C MET A 1 -2.33 0.56 3.22
N ILE A 2 -1.81 0.90 2.04
CA ILE A 2 -0.69 0.20 1.37
C ILE A 2 0.47 1.18 1.22
N GLY A 3 1.69 0.67 1.19
CA GLY A 3 2.89 1.50 1.11
C GLY A 3 4.17 0.74 1.45
N THR A 4 5.24 1.49 1.68
CA THR A 4 6.59 0.98 1.87
C THR A 4 6.96 0.80 3.35
N SER A 5 8.24 0.54 3.64
CA SER A 5 8.79 0.51 5.00
C SER A 5 8.58 1.82 5.76
N PHE A 6 8.47 2.96 5.06
CA PHE A 6 8.16 4.24 5.68
C PHE A 6 6.85 4.16 6.46
N SER A 7 5.80 3.62 5.82
CA SER A 7 4.47 3.48 6.39
C SER A 7 4.42 2.56 7.62
N ARG A 8 5.37 1.61 7.73
CA ARG A 8 5.52 0.72 8.89
C ARG A 8 6.30 1.35 10.04
N ASN A 9 7.38 2.07 9.72
CA ASN A 9 8.37 2.46 10.71
C ASN A 9 8.21 3.90 11.22
N SER A 10 7.53 4.77 10.48
CA SER A 10 7.37 6.20 10.82
C SER A 10 6.23 6.52 11.80
N GLY A 11 5.37 5.54 12.09
CA GLY A 11 4.12 5.79 12.82
C GLY A 11 3.01 6.46 11.99
N PHE A 12 3.22 6.66 10.68
CA PHE A 12 2.27 7.33 9.78
C PHE A 12 0.85 6.75 9.80
N THR A 13 0.71 5.42 9.89
CA THR A 13 -0.61 4.77 10.03
C THR A 13 -1.35 5.28 11.28
N GLY A 14 -0.66 5.39 12.41
CA GLY A 14 -1.25 5.86 13.66
C GLY A 14 -1.66 7.34 13.60
N PHE A 15 -0.86 8.18 12.93
CA PHE A 15 -1.25 9.56 12.63
C PHE A 15 -2.54 9.62 11.81
N LEU A 16 -2.64 8.86 10.71
CA LEU A 16 -3.85 8.84 9.89
C LEU A 16 -5.07 8.35 10.67
N GLN A 17 -4.93 7.32 11.51
CA GLN A 17 -6.03 6.84 12.33
C GLN A 17 -6.58 7.92 13.27
N ARG A 18 -5.69 8.70 13.88
CA ARG A 18 -6.06 9.79 14.78
C ARG A 18 -6.78 10.91 14.04
N GLU A 19 -6.24 11.37 12.92
CA GLU A 19 -6.80 12.50 12.17
C GLU A 19 -8.09 12.14 11.42
N LEU A 20 -8.22 10.90 10.95
CA LEU A 20 -9.44 10.42 10.29
C LEU A 20 -10.51 9.93 11.29
N GLY A 21 -10.16 9.77 12.57
CA GLY A 21 -11.06 9.21 13.58
C GLY A 21 -11.56 7.80 13.26
N ALA A 22 -10.78 7.02 12.50
CA ALA A 22 -11.20 5.72 11.98
C ALA A 22 -10.07 4.67 12.09
N PRO A 23 -10.42 3.39 12.33
CA PRO A 23 -9.43 2.31 12.27
C PRO A 23 -8.91 2.12 10.84
N ILE A 24 -7.61 1.93 10.70
CA ILE A 24 -6.95 1.70 9.40
C ILE A 24 -6.21 0.38 9.46
N GLY A 25 -6.60 -0.57 8.62
CA GLY A 25 -5.80 -1.78 8.37
C GLY A 25 -4.54 -1.43 7.57
N SER A 26 -3.35 -1.75 8.08
CA SER A 26 -2.09 -1.54 7.38
C SER A 26 -1.62 -2.82 6.69
N PHE A 27 -1.36 -2.70 5.39
CA PHE A 27 -0.84 -3.74 4.50
C PHE A 27 0.50 -3.29 3.87
N ALA A 28 1.19 -2.35 4.51
CA ALA A 28 2.49 -1.86 4.06
C ALA A 28 3.57 -2.94 4.16
N ARG A 29 4.50 -2.94 3.20
CA ARG A 29 5.59 -3.93 3.09
C ARG A 29 6.95 -3.26 2.93
N ASP A 30 7.96 -3.79 3.62
CA ASP A 30 9.36 -3.42 3.38
C ASP A 30 9.80 -4.00 2.04
N GLY A 31 10.66 -3.28 1.33
CA GLY A 31 11.19 -3.73 0.04
C GLY A 31 10.12 -3.91 -1.04
N GLY A 32 8.97 -3.23 -0.92
CA GLY A 32 7.85 -3.36 -1.84
C GLY A 32 7.97 -2.55 -3.13
N GLU A 33 8.99 -1.67 -3.26
CA GLU A 33 9.13 -0.70 -4.36
C GLU A 33 7.79 0.01 -4.66
N PHE A 34 7.57 0.49 -5.87
CA PHE A 34 6.35 1.22 -6.24
C PHE A 34 5.06 0.40 -6.04
N SER A 35 5.01 -0.84 -6.56
CA SER A 35 3.75 -1.60 -6.70
C SER A 35 3.68 -2.93 -5.93
N GLY A 36 4.76 -3.40 -5.30
CA GLY A 36 4.81 -4.71 -4.67
C GLY A 36 3.81 -4.88 -3.53
N ALA A 37 3.62 -3.85 -2.69
CA ALA A 37 2.59 -3.87 -1.65
C ALA A 37 1.17 -3.80 -2.23
N ALA A 38 0.98 -3.04 -3.31
CA ALA A 38 -0.31 -2.86 -3.97
C ALA A 38 -0.79 -4.15 -4.64
N ASN A 39 0.06 -4.79 -5.47
CA ASN A 39 -0.25 -6.04 -6.17
C ASN A 39 -0.68 -7.13 -5.19
N VAL A 40 0.09 -7.32 -4.12
CA VAL A 40 -0.21 -8.32 -3.09
C VAL A 40 -1.50 -7.98 -2.34
N TYR A 41 -1.78 -6.70 -2.09
CA TYR A 41 -3.00 -6.29 -1.41
C TYR A 41 -4.24 -6.50 -2.29
N PHE A 42 -4.18 -6.20 -3.58
CA PHE A 42 -5.32 -6.37 -4.49
C PHE A 42 -5.68 -7.83 -4.73
N ASP A 43 -4.72 -8.74 -4.64
CA ASP A 43 -4.98 -10.20 -4.67
C ASP A 43 -5.40 -10.78 -3.30
N ASN A 44 -5.33 -10.00 -2.21
CA ASN A 44 -5.65 -10.46 -0.87
C ASN A 44 -7.18 -10.62 -0.66
N PRO A 45 -7.65 -11.64 0.06
CA PRO A 45 -9.06 -11.76 0.47
C PRO A 45 -9.62 -10.51 1.16
N ALA A 46 -8.82 -9.79 1.93
CA ALA A 46 -9.21 -8.54 2.59
C ALA A 46 -9.66 -7.46 1.59
N PHE A 47 -9.13 -7.47 0.36
CA PHE A 47 -9.59 -6.60 -0.72
C PHE A 47 -10.72 -7.25 -1.52
N ARG A 48 -10.57 -8.52 -1.91
CA ARG A 48 -11.52 -9.19 -2.82
C ARG A 48 -12.88 -9.49 -2.21
N GLN A 49 -12.93 -9.81 -0.92
CA GLN A 49 -14.14 -10.25 -0.23
C GLN A 49 -14.76 -9.13 0.62
N THR A 50 -13.91 -8.25 1.15
CA THR A 50 -14.32 -7.14 2.01
C THR A 50 -13.71 -5.82 1.53
N PRO A 51 -14.00 -5.38 0.29
CA PRO A 51 -13.31 -4.24 -0.30
C PRO A 51 -13.46 -2.98 0.56
N PRO A 52 -12.36 -2.26 0.85
CA PRO A 52 -12.42 -1.03 1.63
C PRO A 52 -13.12 0.08 0.84
N LYS A 53 -13.72 1.04 1.54
CA LYS A 53 -14.27 2.25 0.92
C LYS A 53 -13.18 3.21 0.42
N LEU A 54 -11.97 3.13 0.99
CA LEU A 54 -10.85 4.00 0.71
C LEU A 54 -9.53 3.22 0.78
N VAL A 55 -8.69 3.38 -0.24
CA VAL A 55 -7.30 2.92 -0.24
C VAL A 55 -6.40 4.16 -0.21
N ILE A 56 -5.59 4.26 0.84
CA ILE A 56 -4.47 5.20 0.90
C ILE A 56 -3.22 4.45 0.46
N TRP A 57 -2.58 4.93 -0.61
CA TRP A 57 -1.35 4.37 -1.17
C TRP A 57 -0.21 5.36 -0.99
N GLU A 58 0.72 5.02 -0.09
CA GLU A 58 1.96 5.77 0.10
C GLU A 58 3.02 5.29 -0.89
N ILE A 59 3.59 6.24 -1.64
CA ILE A 59 4.59 6.00 -2.67
C ILE A 59 5.69 7.06 -2.51
N PRO A 60 6.95 6.65 -2.27
CA PRO A 60 8.08 7.56 -2.31
C PRO A 60 8.29 8.10 -3.74
N GLU A 61 8.54 9.41 -3.88
CA GLU A 61 8.73 10.03 -5.20
C GLU A 61 9.85 9.38 -6.02
N ARG A 62 10.96 8.96 -5.38
CA ARG A 62 12.07 8.26 -6.05
C ARG A 62 11.63 6.97 -6.76
N ASP A 63 10.58 6.32 -6.24
CA ASP A 63 10.09 5.08 -6.83
C ASP A 63 9.41 5.42 -8.16
N LEU A 64 8.69 6.55 -8.27
CA LEU A 64 8.09 7.04 -9.53
C LEU A 64 9.12 7.33 -10.64
N GLN A 65 10.36 7.63 -10.26
CA GLN A 65 11.44 7.94 -11.19
C GLN A 65 12.17 6.68 -11.70
N THR A 66 11.88 5.53 -11.10
CA THR A 66 12.42 4.24 -11.55
C THR A 66 11.63 3.76 -12.76
N VAL A 67 12.32 3.35 -13.82
CA VAL A 67 11.65 2.73 -14.97
C VAL A 67 11.08 1.39 -14.51
N HIS A 68 9.76 1.27 -14.52
CA HIS A 68 9.07 0.02 -14.20
C HIS A 68 8.72 -0.71 -15.49
N GLU A 69 9.11 -1.98 -15.59
CA GLU A 69 8.54 -2.85 -16.62
C GLU A 69 7.11 -3.22 -16.22
N VAL A 70 6.18 -3.10 -17.16
CA VAL A 70 4.83 -3.63 -17.00
C VAL A 70 4.96 -5.15 -16.88
N ILE A 71 4.63 -5.70 -15.70
CA ILE A 71 4.57 -7.14 -15.51
C ILE A 71 3.41 -7.66 -16.36
N ASN A 72 3.71 -8.19 -17.54
CA ASN A 72 2.74 -8.93 -18.35
C ASN A 72 2.46 -10.26 -17.65
N LEU A 73 1.48 -10.27 -16.75
CA LEU A 73 0.87 -11.48 -16.26
C LEU A 73 0.18 -12.15 -17.45
N ARG A 74 0.83 -13.16 -18.03
CA ARG A 74 0.17 -14.00 -19.04
C ARG A 74 -1.00 -14.73 -18.37
N PRO A 75 -2.14 -14.87 -19.07
CA PRO A 75 -3.34 -15.50 -18.53
C PRO A 75 -3.12 -16.96 -18.15
#